data_AF-A0A3B9YS17-F1
#
_entry.id   AF-A0A3B9YS17-F1
#
_cell.length_a   1.000
_cell.length_b   1.000
_cell.length_c   1.000
_cell.angle_alpha   90.00
_cell.angle_beta   90.00
_cell.angle_gamma   90.00
#
_symmetry.space_group_name_H-M   'P 1'
#
loop_
_entity.id
_entity.type
_entity.pdbx_description
1 polymer ?
#
loop_
_entity_poly.entity_id
_entity_poly.type
_entity_poly.pdbx_seq_one_letter_code
_entity_poly.pdbx_strand_id
1 'polypeptide(L)'
;HDRYFLDNVTGWILELDRGQGIPYEGNYSSWLKQKQKRLEQEGREEESRQRTLAREQEWIAASPKARQAKNKARYTRYEELVTKSSERAPQTAQIIIPIAERLGNRVIEAERLSKSFGDRLLIDNLSFKLPPGGIVGVIGPNGAGKT
;
A
#
# COMPACT_ATOMS: atom_id res chain seq x y z
N HIS A 1 8.12 -7.53 5.91
CA HIS A 1 8.63 -7.24 4.55
C HIS A 1 9.40 -8.41 3.95
N ASP A 2 10.14 -9.21 4.74
CA ASP A 2 10.64 -10.49 4.24
C ASP A 2 9.55 -11.56 4.29
N ARG A 3 9.03 -11.90 3.10
CA ARG A 3 7.93 -12.84 2.93
C ARG A 3 8.38 -14.27 3.20
N TYR A 4 9.61 -14.61 2.85
CA TYR A 4 10.16 -15.95 3.03
C TYR A 4 10.44 -16.25 4.50
N PHE A 5 10.89 -15.26 5.26
CA PHE A 5 11.02 -15.39 6.71
C PHE A 5 9.67 -15.64 7.38
N LEU A 6 8.65 -14.86 7.03
CA LEU A 6 7.32 -15.01 7.61
C LEU A 6 6.67 -16.34 7.19
N ASP A 7 6.89 -16.81 5.97
CA ASP A 7 6.30 -18.09 5.52
C ASP A 7 6.91 -19.32 6.21
N ASN A 8 8.20 -19.24 6.54
CA ASN A 8 8.95 -20.38 7.11
C ASN A 8 8.98 -20.41 8.64
N VAL A 9 8.87 -19.27 9.33
CA VAL A 9 9.09 -19.18 10.78
C VAL A 9 7.80 -18.93 11.56
N THR A 10 6.82 -18.24 10.98
CA THR A 10 5.65 -17.78 11.75
C THR A 10 4.49 -18.75 11.66
N GLY A 11 4.00 -19.17 12.84
CA GLY A 11 2.73 -19.90 12.97
C GLY A 11 1.52 -19.00 13.25
N TRP A 12 1.76 -17.72 13.57
CA TRP A 12 0.75 -16.73 13.88
C TRP A 12 1.16 -15.35 13.37
N ILE A 13 0.20 -14.61 12.79
CA ILE A 13 0.38 -13.23 12.32
C ILE A 13 -0.61 -12.34 13.06
N LEU A 14 -0.11 -11.27 13.68
CA LEU A 14 -0.94 -10.22 14.24
C LEU A 14 -0.98 -9.04 13.28
N GLU A 15 -2.12 -8.84 12.62
CA GLU A 15 -2.36 -7.66 11.80
C GLU A 15 -2.85 -6.51 12.68
N LEU A 16 -2.16 -5.37 12.63
CA LEU A 16 -2.64 -4.14 13.24
C LEU A 16 -3.30 -3.29 12.15
N ASP A 17 -4.61 -3.15 12.23
CA ASP A 17 -5.38 -2.31 11.32
C ASP A 17 -6.38 -1.45 12.10
N ARG A 18 -6.42 -0.15 11.80
CA ARG A 18 -7.32 0.84 12.46
C ARG A 18 -7.33 0.78 13.99
N GLY A 19 -6.16 0.54 14.60
CA GLY A 19 -6.01 0.47 16.06
C GLY A 19 -6.53 -0.84 16.69
N GLN A 20 -6.93 -1.83 15.89
CA GLN A 20 -7.31 -3.16 16.34
C GLN A 20 -6.28 -4.20 15.91
N GLY A 21 -6.00 -5.16 16.81
CA GLY A 21 -5.16 -6.32 16.52
C GLY A 21 -6.01 -7.50 16.10
N ILE A 22 -5.81 -7.98 14.88
CA ILE A 22 -6.51 -9.13 14.32
C ILE A 22 -5.53 -10.30 14.24
N PRO A 23 -5.66 -11.30 15.11
CA PRO A 23 -4.78 -12.47 15.07
C PRO A 23 -5.21 -13.40 13.93
N TYR A 24 -4.21 -13.93 13.24
CA TYR A 24 -4.36 -14.90 12.17
C TYR A 24 -3.49 -16.12 12.46
N GLU A 25 -4.11 -17.30 12.40
CA GLU A 25 -3.40 -18.56 12.51
C GLU A 25 -2.86 -18.96 11.13
N GLY A 26 -1.58 -19.29 11.09
CA GLY A 26 -0.84 -19.66 9.90
C GLY A 26 0.22 -18.64 9.47
N ASN A 27 0.81 -18.94 8.33
CA ASN A 27 1.96 -18.24 7.79
C ASN A 27 1.56 -17.06 6.88
N TYR A 28 2.54 -16.39 6.28
CA TYR A 28 2.31 -15.19 5.46
C TYR A 28 1.36 -15.45 4.29
N SER A 29 1.57 -16.57 3.60
CA SER A 29 0.78 -16.95 2.43
C SER A 29 -0.69 -17.24 2.79
N SER A 30 -0.95 -17.88 3.94
CA SER A 30 -2.33 -18.11 4.42
C SER A 30 -2.99 -16.82 4.89
N TRP A 31 -2.26 -15.95 5.60
CA TRP A 31 -2.75 -14.63 6.00
C TRP A 31 -3.15 -13.78 4.80
N LEU A 32 -2.32 -13.73 3.75
CA LEU A 32 -2.61 -12.93 2.55
C LEU A 32 -3.93 -13.33 1.88
N LYS A 33 -4.21 -14.64 1.77
CA LYS A 33 -5.47 -15.16 1.22
C LYS A 33 -6.68 -14.80 2.10
N GLN A 34 -6.53 -14.90 3.42
CA GLN A 34 -7.59 -14.54 4.36
C GLN A 34 -7.87 -13.03 4.34
N LYS A 35 -6.81 -12.22 4.29
CA LYS A 35 -6.91 -10.77 4.15
C LYS A 35 -7.57 -10.36 2.84
N GLN A 36 -7.20 -10.97 1.72
CA GLN A 36 -7.84 -10.69 0.43
C GLN A 36 -9.33 -11.01 0.44
N LYS A 37 -9.73 -12.18 0.97
CA LYS A 37 -11.15 -12.53 1.12
C LYS A 37 -11.89 -11.55 2.02
N ARG A 38 -11.28 -11.10 3.13
CA ARG A 38 -11.85 -10.10 4.04
C ARG A 38 -12.04 -8.77 3.31
N LEU A 39 -11.02 -8.28 2.61
CA LEU A 39 -11.10 -7.03 1.84
C LEU A 39 -12.14 -7.09 0.72
N GLU A 40 -12.29 -8.24 0.05
CA GLU A 40 -13.34 -8.44 -0.96
C GLU A 40 -14.75 -8.44 -0.35
N GLN A 41 -14.93 -9.07 0.82
CA GLN A 41 -16.19 -9.04 1.56
C GLN A 41 -16.51 -7.63 2.07
N GLU A 42 -15.55 -6.98 2.73
CA GLU A 42 -15.65 -5.60 3.21
C GLU A 42 -15.93 -4.64 2.05
N GLY A 43 -15.29 -4.82 0.90
CA GLY A 43 -15.53 -4.01 -0.30
C GLY A 43 -16.96 -4.15 -0.84
N ARG A 44 -17.51 -5.37 -0.86
CA ARG A 44 -18.91 -5.62 -1.27
C ARG A 44 -19.91 -5.03 -0.27
N GLU A 45 -19.64 -5.14 1.03
CA GLU A 45 -20.45 -4.53 2.08
C GLU A 45 -20.41 -3.00 2.00
N GLU A 46 -19.23 -2.42 1.79
CA GLU A 46 -19.06 -0.98 1.63
C GLU A 46 -19.75 -0.48 0.36
N GLU A 47 -19.68 -1.20 -0.76
CA GLU A 47 -20.39 -0.83 -1.99
C GLU A 47 -21.92 -0.86 -1.79
N SER A 48 -22.46 -1.90 -1.15
CA SER A 48 -23.89 -1.97 -0.79
C SER A 48 -24.31 -0.82 0.14
N ARG A 49 -23.44 -0.49 1.10
CA ARG A 49 -23.64 0.61 2.05
C ARG A 49 -23.58 1.98 1.37
N GLN A 50 -22.65 2.21 0.45
CA GLN A 50 -22.58 3.43 -0.35
C GLN A 50 -23.82 3.61 -1.22
N ARG A 51 -24.33 2.54 -1.84
CA ARG A 51 -25.61 2.58 -2.58
C ARG A 51 -26.79 2.94 -1.68
N THR A 52 -26.80 2.45 -0.44
CA THR A 52 -27.82 2.81 0.56
C THR A 52 -27.72 4.28 0.95
N LEU A 53 -26.50 4.77 1.21
CA LEU A 53 -26.24 6.18 1.53
C LEU A 53 -26.64 7.12 0.38
N ALA A 54 -26.31 6.77 -0.87
CA ALA A 54 -26.70 7.55 -2.04
C ALA A 54 -28.23 7.64 -2.18
N ARG A 55 -28.94 6.52 -1.96
CA ARG A 55 -30.40 6.48 -2.00
C ARG A 55 -31.03 7.32 -0.87
N GLU A 56 -30.43 7.33 0.32
CA GLU A 56 -30.86 8.19 1.43
C GLU A 56 -30.58 9.68 1.15
N GLN A 57 -29.43 10.01 0.55
CA GLN A 57 -29.07 11.38 0.16
C GLN A 57 -30.04 11.94 -0.89
N GLU A 58 -30.41 11.14 -1.90
CA GLU A 58 -31.42 11.50 -2.90
C GLU A 58 -32.80 11.76 -2.25
N TRP A 59 -33.20 10.95 -1.27
CA TRP A 59 -34.45 11.16 -0.53
C TRP A 59 -34.44 12.48 0.27
N ILE A 60 -33.32 12.81 0.92
CA ILE A 60 -33.14 14.08 1.66
C ILE A 60 -33.18 15.28 0.71
N ALA A 61 -32.63 15.14 -0.51
CA ALA A 61 -32.61 16.19 -1.52
C ALA A 61 -33.99 16.42 -2.19
N ALA A 62 -34.82 15.37 -2.30
CA ALA A 62 -36.03 15.38 -3.12
C ALA A 62 -37.25 16.16 -2.56
N SER A 63 -37.28 16.62 -1.30
CA SER A 63 -38.45 17.38 -0.81
C SER A 63 -38.24 18.24 0.44
N PRO A 64 -38.66 19.52 0.45
CA PRO A 64 -38.67 20.38 1.64
C PRO A 64 -39.57 19.86 2.77
N LYS A 65 -40.66 19.14 2.44
CA LYS A 65 -41.61 18.55 3.41
C LYS A 65 -41.04 17.35 4.18
N ALA A 66 -39.93 16.74 3.74
CA ALA A 66 -39.26 15.66 4.47
C ALA A 66 -38.51 16.15 5.73
N ARG A 67 -38.27 17.46 5.83
CA ARG A 67 -37.58 18.12 6.96
C ARG A 67 -38.46 18.31 8.20
N GLN A 68 -39.78 18.11 8.10
CA GLN A 68 -40.67 18.22 9.26
C GLN A 68 -40.61 16.94 10.11
N ALA A 69 -39.96 17.04 11.27
CA ALA A 69 -40.04 16.24 12.51
C ALA A 69 -39.97 14.70 12.46
N LYS A 70 -40.17 14.04 11.33
CA LYS A 70 -40.38 12.59 11.23
C LYS A 70 -39.14 11.75 10.99
N ASN A 71 -37.92 12.30 11.09
CA ASN A 71 -36.74 11.43 10.93
C ASN A 71 -35.44 11.87 11.62
N LYS A 72 -35.52 12.45 12.82
CA LYS A 72 -34.32 12.69 13.65
C LYS A 72 -33.44 11.44 13.76
N ALA A 73 -34.06 10.26 13.89
CA ALA A 73 -33.38 8.97 13.90
C ALA A 73 -32.65 8.61 12.60
N ARG A 74 -33.20 8.93 11.40
CA ARG A 74 -32.47 8.70 10.13
C ARG A 74 -31.35 9.71 9.90
N TYR A 75 -31.52 10.96 10.30
CA TYR A 75 -30.44 11.95 10.23
C TYR A 75 -29.26 11.56 11.12
N THR A 76 -29.51 11.16 12.37
CA THR A 76 -28.46 10.64 13.26
C THR A 76 -27.82 9.37 12.70
N ARG A 77 -28.61 8.46 12.12
CA ARG A 77 -28.07 7.26 11.46
C ARG A 77 -27.18 7.60 10.26
N TYR A 78 -27.55 8.60 9.46
CA TYR A 78 -26.72 9.08 8.35
C TYR A 78 -25.40 9.67 8.85
N GLU A 79 -25.42 10.55 9.85
CA GLU A 79 -24.20 11.13 10.44
C GLU A 79 -23.29 10.02 11.02
N GLU A 80 -23.84 9.08 11.78
CA GLU A 80 -23.09 7.92 12.29
C GLU A 80 -22.46 7.07 11.17
N LEU A 81 -23.18 6.88 10.06
CA LEU A 81 -22.68 6.11 8.92
C LEU A 81 -21.53 6.84 8.21
N VAL A 82 -21.59 8.17 8.11
CA VAL A 82 -20.55 9.04 7.52
C VAL A 82 -19.31 9.07 8.40
N THR A 83 -19.44 9.28 9.72
CA THR A 83 -18.30 9.27 10.65
C THR A 83 -17.59 7.92 10.63
N LYS A 84 -18.34 6.81 10.65
CA LYS A 84 -17.77 5.46 10.54
C LYS A 84 -17.10 5.19 9.18
N SER A 85 -17.49 5.90 8.12
CA SER A 85 -16.86 5.78 6.80
C SER A 85 -15.53 6.56 6.75
N SER A 86 -15.48 7.77 7.32
CA SER A 86 -14.26 8.57 7.38
C SER A 86 -13.14 7.92 8.20
N GLU A 87 -13.48 7.18 9.27
CA GLU A 87 -12.51 6.43 10.08
C GLU A 87 -11.96 5.19 9.35
N ARG A 88 -12.67 4.69 8.33
CA ARG A 88 -12.32 3.47 7.60
C ARG A 88 -11.59 3.71 6.31
N ALA A 89 -11.53 4.93 5.78
CA ALA A 89 -10.83 5.21 4.54
C ALA A 89 -9.34 4.82 4.68
N PRO A 90 -8.87 3.78 3.97
CA PRO A 90 -7.44 3.48 3.99
C PRO A 90 -6.73 4.69 3.39
N GLN A 91 -5.76 5.24 4.12
CA GLN A 91 -4.79 6.13 3.52
C GLN A 91 -3.92 5.28 2.60
N THR A 92 -4.32 5.12 1.34
CA THR A 92 -3.41 4.71 0.27
C THR A 92 -2.42 5.83 0.08
N ALA A 93 -1.39 5.85 0.93
CA ALA A 93 -0.22 6.69 0.72
C ALA A 93 0.47 6.18 -0.55
N GLN A 94 0.10 6.73 -1.69
CA GLN A 94 0.83 6.53 -2.93
C GLN A 94 2.09 7.37 -2.85
N ILE A 95 3.25 6.71 -2.89
CA ILE A 95 4.52 7.42 -3.04
C ILE A 95 4.60 7.88 -4.49
N ILE A 96 4.41 9.17 -4.71
CA ILE A 96 4.60 9.79 -6.03
C ILE A 96 6.08 10.08 -6.19
N ILE A 97 6.71 9.39 -7.13
CA ILE A 97 8.08 9.72 -7.55
C ILE A 97 7.96 10.84 -8.59
N PRO A 98 8.57 12.02 -8.37
CA PRO A 98 8.50 13.11 -9.33
C PRO A 98 9.17 12.72 -10.64
N ILE A 99 8.63 13.20 -11.76
CA ILE A 99 9.21 12.98 -13.08
C ILE A 99 10.49 13.79 -13.18
N ALA A 100 11.63 13.12 -13.36
CA ALA A 100 12.93 13.78 -13.54
C ALA A 100 12.99 14.52 -14.89
N GLU A 101 13.85 15.54 -14.97
CA GLU A 101 14.14 16.23 -16.23
C GLU A 101 14.64 15.25 -17.31
N ARG A 102 14.49 15.63 -18.58
CA ARG A 102 14.91 14.78 -19.69
C ARG A 102 16.42 14.55 -19.65
N LEU A 103 16.82 13.31 -19.38
CA LEU A 103 18.20 12.86 -19.48
C LEU A 103 18.61 12.69 -20.95
N GLY A 104 19.84 13.11 -21.29
CA GLY A 104 20.44 12.87 -22.61
C GLY A 104 20.85 11.40 -22.81
N ASN A 105 21.21 11.00 -24.03
CA ASN A 105 21.38 9.60 -24.47
C ASN A 105 22.40 8.74 -23.70
N ARG A 106 23.31 9.33 -22.91
CA ARG A 106 24.30 8.62 -22.10
C ARG A 106 24.22 9.11 -20.67
N VAL A 107 23.76 8.27 -19.75
CA VAL A 107 23.51 8.65 -18.35
C VAL A 107 24.66 8.22 -17.45
N ILE A 108 25.02 6.94 -17.45
CA ILE A 108 26.18 6.42 -16.72
C ILE A 108 26.98 5.50 -17.63
N GLU A 109 28.31 5.65 -17.62
CA GLU A 109 29.23 4.73 -18.26
C GLU A 109 30.42 4.51 -17.35
N ALA A 110 30.67 3.26 -17.01
CA ALA A 110 31.86 2.81 -16.30
C ALA A 110 32.68 1.93 -17.23
N GLU A 111 33.98 2.17 -17.29
CA GLU A 111 34.92 1.36 -18.04
C GLU A 111 36.03 0.91 -17.09
N ARG A 112 36.24 -0.42 -17.00
CA ARG A 112 37.28 -1.07 -16.21
C ARG A 112 37.39 -0.55 -14.78
N LEU A 113 36.24 -0.34 -14.13
CA LEU A 113 36.19 0.15 -12.76
C LEU A 113 36.75 -0.91 -11.82
N SER A 114 37.82 -0.57 -11.10
CA SER A 114 38.34 -1.35 -9.98
C SER A 114 38.35 -0.48 -8.72
N LYS A 115 37.90 -1.05 -7.59
CA LYS A 115 37.83 -0.37 -6.29
C LYS A 115 38.16 -1.34 -5.16
N SER A 116 39.07 -0.91 -4.29
CA SER A 116 39.41 -1.59 -3.05
C SER A 116 39.11 -0.71 -1.84
N PHE A 117 38.87 -1.35 -0.69
CA PHE A 117 38.77 -0.70 0.62
C PHE A 117 39.69 -1.42 1.60
N GLY A 118 40.76 -0.74 2.02
CA GLY A 118 41.87 -1.39 2.71
C GLY A 118 42.46 -2.51 1.83
N ASP A 119 42.68 -3.68 2.42
CA ASP A 119 43.23 -4.86 1.74
C ASP A 119 42.18 -5.66 0.95
N ARG A 120 40.91 -5.25 0.97
CA ARG A 120 39.82 -5.97 0.30
C ARG A 120 39.46 -5.34 -1.04
N LEU A 121 39.64 -6.10 -2.11
CA LEU A 121 39.11 -5.76 -3.43
C LEU A 121 37.58 -5.92 -3.42
N LEU A 122 36.84 -4.86 -3.78
CA LEU A 122 35.37 -4.82 -3.78
C LEU A 122 34.81 -4.90 -5.21
N ILE A 123 35.44 -4.20 -6.14
CA ILE A 123 35.06 -4.17 -7.55
C ILE A 123 36.32 -4.40 -8.36
N ASP A 124 36.26 -5.28 -9.36
CA ASP A 124 37.37 -5.53 -10.26
C ASP A 124 36.91 -5.49 -11.72
N ASN A 125 37.54 -4.62 -12.51
CA ASN A 125 37.38 -4.49 -13.95
C ASN A 125 35.92 -4.42 -14.44
N LEU A 126 35.04 -3.77 -13.68
CA LEU A 126 33.63 -3.67 -14.02
C LEU A 126 33.41 -2.61 -15.11
N SER A 127 32.79 -3.01 -16.21
CA SER A 127 32.39 -2.10 -17.28
C SER A 127 30.90 -2.21 -17.55
N PHE A 128 30.17 -1.10 -17.51
CA PHE A 128 28.73 -1.07 -17.81
C PHE A 128 28.27 0.28 -18.35
N LYS A 129 27.16 0.28 -19.09
CA LYS A 129 26.51 1.49 -19.59
C LYS A 129 25.05 1.49 -19.17
N LEU A 130 24.57 2.60 -18.61
CA LEU A 130 23.18 2.82 -18.24
C LEU A 130 22.54 3.82 -19.22
N PRO A 131 21.59 3.36 -20.05
CA PRO A 131 20.82 4.25 -20.93
C PRO A 131 19.78 5.08 -20.15
N PRO A 132 19.21 6.13 -20.77
CA PRO A 132 18.14 6.93 -20.19
C PRO A 132 16.92 6.08 -19.86
N GLY A 133 16.34 6.30 -18.67
CA GLY A 133 15.20 5.52 -18.17
C GLY A 133 15.54 4.08 -17.76
N GLY A 134 16.81 3.66 -17.85
CA GLY A 134 17.23 2.36 -17.36
C GLY A 134 17.16 2.28 -15.83
N ILE A 135 16.62 1.17 -15.33
CA ILE A 135 16.57 0.86 -13.89
C ILE A 135 17.61 -0.23 -13.62
N VAL A 136 18.55 0.04 -12.71
CA VAL A 136 19.58 -0.94 -12.29
C VAL A 136 19.30 -1.39 -10.86
N GLY A 137 19.07 -2.68 -10.68
CA GLY A 137 19.04 -3.30 -9.36
C GLY A 137 20.43 -3.83 -8.98
N VAL A 138 21.00 -3.34 -7.89
CA VAL A 138 22.28 -3.83 -7.37
C VAL A 138 22.02 -4.84 -6.26
N ILE A 139 22.44 -6.10 -6.46
CA ILE A 139 22.25 -7.20 -5.50
C ILE A 139 23.59 -7.76 -5.03
N GLY A 140 23.63 -8.32 -3.82
CA GLY A 140 24.82 -8.95 -3.27
C GLY A 140 24.85 -8.92 -1.74
N PRO A 141 25.80 -9.61 -1.09
CA PRO A 141 25.91 -9.65 0.37
C PRO A 141 26.27 -8.28 0.96
N ASN A 142 25.95 -8.07 2.24
CA ASN A 142 26.33 -6.85 2.95
C ASN A 142 27.86 -6.69 2.96
N GLY A 143 28.35 -5.47 2.71
CA GLY A 143 29.78 -5.20 2.59
C GLY A 143 30.43 -5.60 1.26
N ALA A 144 29.66 -5.99 0.24
CA ALA A 144 30.18 -6.29 -1.11
C ALA A 144 30.53 -5.04 -1.96
N GLY A 145 30.55 -3.84 -1.38
CA GLY A 145 30.79 -2.60 -2.13
C GLY A 145 29.60 -2.08 -2.94
N LYS A 146 28.36 -2.38 -2.48
CA LYS A 146 27.12 -1.87 -3.11
C LYS A 146 26.78 -0.41 -2.73
N THR A 147 27.41 0.12 -1.68
CA THR A 147 27.25 1.48 -1.14
C THR A 147 28.59 2.16 -1.22
#